data_AF-A0A319DMD4-F1
#
_entry.id   AF-A0A319DMD4-F1
#
_cell.length_a   1.000
_cell.length_b   1.000
_cell.length_c   1.000
_cell.angle_alpha   90.00
_cell.angle_beta   90.00
_cell.angle_gamma   90.00
#
_symmetry.space_group_name_H-M   'P 1'
#
loop_
_entity.id
_entity.type
_entity.pdbx_description
1 polymer ?
#
loop_
_entity_poly.entity_id
_entity_poly.type
_entity_poly.pdbx_seq_one_letter_code
_entity_poly.pdbx_strand_id
1 'polypeptide(L)'
;MASSLSKGPVLAAIRLGKTTPLATLYPKPVSGSAIAIATPPCRHFSQSSQRPAMRAMPQTLAMKQPAQPSMKTRSREISRADLPQDIGLLPGTFIRPLWRDMPSLFAQPQERLRMEWLWIKSGFQNFLGLLAYCKWLNKGLPLRLKERRQVARDLHQEMYSAFAAGEVHTLRKVCCTGLANELMSRITTRPEDKQITWALEKYLRTPGTFFTGVRVVSDRATQIPELPNSGVRQVVVRITSRQSKGTGSTNEDTAAVAANAKQQDCTEYIVIQKFRWTGQETDWRVWGHATPTTVEELSSPFFAPGVSLAERMEAIKSQMGGK
;
A
#
# COMPACT_ATOMS: atom_id res chain seq x y z
N MET A 1 11.73 -19.13 -52.84
CA MET A 1 12.09 -20.04 -51.74
C MET A 1 11.27 -19.59 -50.53
N ALA A 2 10.09 -20.19 -50.28
CA ALA A 2 9.88 -21.26 -49.28
C ALA A 2 10.44 -20.85 -47.89
N SER A 3 9.72 -20.83 -46.77
CA SER A 3 8.43 -21.38 -46.33
C SER A 3 8.21 -20.87 -44.87
N SER A 4 6.98 -20.57 -44.41
CA SER A 4 6.15 -21.42 -43.52
C SER A 4 6.10 -21.05 -42.00
N LEU A 5 4.88 -20.77 -41.52
CA LEU A 5 4.26 -21.13 -40.21
C LEU A 5 4.82 -20.48 -38.91
N SER A 6 4.07 -20.23 -37.81
CA SER A 6 2.70 -20.56 -37.38
C SER A 6 2.15 -19.51 -36.39
N LYS A 7 0.82 -19.47 -36.25
CA LYS A 7 0.07 -18.79 -35.17
C LYS A 7 -0.31 -19.84 -34.11
N GLY A 8 -0.33 -19.47 -32.84
CA GLY A 8 -0.96 -20.25 -31.77
C GLY A 8 -0.88 -19.59 -30.38
N PRO A 9 -1.99 -19.52 -29.60
CA PRO A 9 -2.03 -18.90 -28.29
C PRO A 9 -1.82 -19.91 -27.15
N VAL A 10 -1.24 -19.45 -26.03
CA VAL A 10 -1.00 -20.27 -24.84
C VAL A 10 -2.12 -20.03 -23.83
N LEU A 11 -3.03 -20.99 -23.69
CA LEU A 11 -3.98 -21.11 -22.58
C LEU A 11 -3.41 -22.08 -21.56
N ALA A 12 -3.22 -21.64 -20.32
CA ALA A 12 -2.81 -22.49 -19.21
C ALA A 12 -4.04 -23.05 -18.48
N ALA A 13 -4.14 -24.38 -18.45
CA ALA A 13 -5.21 -25.14 -17.83
C ALA A 13 -5.04 -25.27 -16.31
N ILE A 14 -6.16 -25.12 -15.59
CA ILE A 14 -6.31 -25.32 -14.16
C ILE A 14 -6.40 -26.83 -13.86
N ARG A 15 -5.53 -27.33 -12.97
CA ARG A 15 -5.60 -28.71 -12.44
C ARG A 15 -6.65 -28.81 -11.35
N LEU A 16 -7.61 -29.71 -11.56
CA LEU A 16 -8.65 -30.12 -10.62
C LEU A 16 -8.13 -31.31 -9.79
N GLY A 17 -7.98 -31.15 -8.48
CA GLY A 17 -7.66 -32.23 -7.54
C GLY A 17 -8.85 -32.47 -6.60
N LYS A 18 -9.58 -33.57 -6.82
CA LYS A 18 -10.62 -34.07 -5.92
C LYS A 18 -10.01 -35.07 -4.94
N THR A 19 -10.16 -34.82 -3.65
CA THR A 19 -10.06 -35.85 -2.60
C THR A 19 -11.09 -35.58 -1.50
N THR A 20 -12.16 -36.37 -1.51
CA THR A 20 -13.08 -36.60 -0.38
C THR A 20 -12.44 -37.54 0.63
N PRO A 21 -12.79 -37.40 1.93
CA PRO A 21 -13.37 -38.58 2.58
C PRO A 21 -14.61 -38.28 3.43
N LEU A 22 -15.59 -39.15 3.20
CA LEU A 22 -16.60 -39.71 4.09
C LEU A 22 -16.40 -39.46 5.60
N ALA A 23 -17.43 -38.93 6.27
CA ALA A 23 -17.63 -39.08 7.71
C ALA A 23 -19.11 -39.32 8.05
N THR A 24 -19.28 -40.33 8.89
CA THR A 24 -20.44 -41.15 9.23
C THR A 24 -21.50 -40.45 10.09
N LEU A 25 -22.75 -40.87 9.91
CA LEU A 25 -23.93 -40.54 10.72
C LEU A 25 -23.99 -41.31 12.06
N TYR A 26 -24.81 -40.77 12.99
CA TYR A 26 -25.57 -41.38 14.11
C TYR A 26 -25.28 -40.88 15.55
N PRO A 27 -26.27 -40.94 16.48
CA PRO A 27 -26.59 -39.85 17.40
C PRO A 27 -26.55 -40.28 18.90
N LYS A 28 -26.97 -39.34 19.75
CA LYS A 28 -27.22 -39.38 21.21
C LYS A 28 -27.67 -40.73 21.82
N PRO A 29 -27.44 -40.90 23.14
CA PRO A 29 -28.59 -40.87 24.05
C PRO A 29 -28.38 -40.03 25.33
N VAL A 30 -29.45 -39.99 26.14
CA VAL A 30 -29.81 -39.04 27.19
C VAL A 30 -29.86 -39.75 28.56
N SER A 31 -29.71 -38.98 29.64
CA SER A 31 -30.23 -39.18 31.01
C SER A 31 -29.52 -40.10 32.00
N GLY A 32 -29.33 -39.55 33.22
CA GLY A 32 -29.12 -40.30 34.46
C GLY A 32 -28.56 -39.44 35.61
N SER A 33 -29.44 -38.87 36.44
CA SER A 33 -29.10 -38.18 37.70
C SER A 33 -28.73 -39.16 38.82
N ALA A 34 -27.75 -38.81 39.67
CA ALA A 34 -27.73 -39.21 41.08
C ALA A 34 -26.81 -38.29 41.93
N ILE A 35 -27.32 -37.95 43.12
CA ILE A 35 -26.73 -37.14 44.19
C ILE A 35 -25.91 -38.05 45.12
N ALA A 36 -24.79 -37.58 45.71
CA ALA A 36 -24.51 -37.68 47.16
C ALA A 36 -23.05 -37.38 47.59
N ILE A 37 -22.93 -36.39 48.49
CA ILE A 37 -22.23 -36.37 49.80
C ILE A 37 -20.68 -36.27 49.84
N ALA A 38 -20.22 -35.47 50.80
CA ALA A 38 -18.87 -34.95 50.97
C ALA A 38 -18.18 -35.42 52.28
N THR A 39 -16.82 -35.41 52.23
CA THR A 39 -15.80 -35.26 53.32
C THR A 39 -15.47 -36.43 54.27
N PRO A 40 -14.32 -36.42 55.02
CA PRO A 40 -12.90 -36.25 54.62
C PRO A 40 -11.94 -37.29 55.36
N PRO A 41 -10.67 -37.02 55.74
CA PRO A 41 -9.48 -37.71 55.21
C PRO A 41 -8.67 -38.57 56.22
N CYS A 42 -7.83 -39.49 55.74
CA CYS A 42 -6.80 -40.13 56.57
C CYS A 42 -5.45 -40.24 55.85
N ARG A 43 -4.43 -39.71 56.54
CA ARG A 43 -2.99 -39.78 56.23
C ARG A 43 -2.53 -41.24 56.21
N HIS A 44 -1.65 -41.61 55.28
CA HIS A 44 -0.62 -42.62 55.54
C HIS A 44 0.73 -42.16 55.00
N PHE A 45 1.72 -42.37 55.86
CA PHE A 45 3.09 -41.90 55.83
C PHE A 45 3.97 -43.00 55.21
N SER A 46 5.01 -42.60 54.47
CA SER A 46 6.24 -43.35 54.17
C SER A 46 6.15 -44.73 53.51
N GLN A 47 6.43 -44.78 52.21
CA GLN A 47 7.31 -45.83 51.66
C GLN A 47 8.39 -45.19 50.78
N SER A 48 9.58 -45.11 51.36
CA SER A 48 10.83 -44.96 50.62
C SER A 48 11.09 -46.24 49.83
N SER A 49 11.08 -46.15 48.51
CA SER A 49 11.70 -47.17 47.65
C SER A 49 12.79 -46.54 46.80
N GLN A 50 13.85 -47.34 46.69
CA GLN A 50 15.23 -46.94 46.46
C GLN A 50 15.49 -46.52 45.02
N ARG A 51 16.42 -45.57 44.86
CA ARG A 51 17.04 -45.26 43.57
C ARG A 51 17.83 -46.47 43.06
N PRO A 52 17.77 -46.76 41.76
CA PRO A 52 18.94 -47.18 41.01
C PRO A 52 19.43 -46.00 40.19
N ALA A 53 20.72 -45.68 40.35
CA ALA A 53 21.42 -44.70 39.56
C ALA A 53 21.41 -45.09 38.08
N MET A 54 20.71 -44.31 37.26
CA MET A 54 20.83 -44.33 35.80
C MET A 54 21.15 -42.90 35.34
N ARG A 55 22.37 -42.76 34.83
CA ARG A 55 22.93 -41.69 33.99
C ARG A 55 22.09 -40.42 33.86
N ALA A 56 22.57 -39.36 34.51
CA ALA A 56 22.22 -37.99 34.17
C ALA A 56 22.56 -37.71 32.70
N MET A 57 21.58 -37.79 31.83
CA MET A 57 21.58 -37.03 30.58
C MET A 57 21.44 -35.56 30.97
N PRO A 58 22.37 -34.66 30.61
CA PRO A 58 22.14 -33.24 30.82
C PRO A 58 20.92 -32.86 29.96
N GLN A 59 19.80 -32.53 30.62
CA GLN A 59 18.74 -31.79 29.96
C GLN A 59 19.41 -30.55 29.41
N THR A 60 19.49 -30.45 28.09
CA THR A 60 19.81 -29.21 27.41
C THR A 60 18.77 -28.21 27.88
N LEU A 61 19.16 -27.38 28.85
CA LEU A 61 18.38 -26.25 29.32
C LEU A 61 18.10 -25.42 28.07
N ALA A 62 16.87 -25.53 27.55
CA ALA A 62 16.40 -24.65 26.50
C ALA A 62 16.60 -23.24 27.05
N MET A 63 17.59 -22.53 26.50
CA MET A 63 17.88 -21.16 26.89
C MET A 63 16.56 -20.41 26.77
N LYS A 64 15.99 -20.01 27.91
CA LYS A 64 14.76 -19.24 27.96
C LYS A 64 15.05 -17.98 27.15
N GLN A 65 14.49 -17.89 25.95
CA GLN A 65 14.69 -16.74 25.10
C GLN A 65 14.37 -15.50 25.93
N PRO A 66 15.22 -14.45 25.87
CA PRO A 66 14.97 -13.23 26.62
C PRO A 66 13.55 -12.75 26.30
N ALA A 67 12.81 -12.38 27.34
CA ALA A 67 11.41 -11.99 27.20
C ALA A 67 11.32 -10.90 26.11
N GLN A 68 10.74 -11.24 24.96
CA GLN A 68 10.54 -10.26 23.92
C GLN A 68 9.50 -9.25 24.45
N PRO A 69 9.81 -7.94 24.41
CA PRO A 69 8.84 -6.93 24.82
C PRO A 69 7.59 -7.05 23.97
N SER A 70 6.42 -6.87 24.59
CA SER A 70 5.14 -6.91 23.87
C SER A 70 5.14 -5.89 22.72
N MET A 71 4.39 -6.14 21.64
CA MET A 71 4.29 -5.20 20.51
C MET A 71 3.94 -3.77 20.97
N LYS A 72 3.12 -3.64 22.03
CA LYS A 72 2.76 -2.35 22.64
C LYS A 72 3.94 -1.64 23.33
N THR A 73 4.87 -2.39 23.90
CA THR A 73 6.07 -1.84 24.53
C THR A 73 7.11 -1.48 23.47
N ARG A 74 7.25 -2.34 22.46
CA ARG A 74 8.16 -2.13 21.31
C ARG A 74 7.77 -0.89 20.50
N SER A 75 6.48 -0.62 20.29
CA SER A 75 6.02 0.56 19.54
C SER A 75 6.30 1.88 20.26
N ARG A 76 6.36 1.89 21.60
CA ARG A 76 6.69 3.08 22.40
C ARG A 76 8.17 3.49 22.30
N GLU A 77 9.04 2.53 21.96
CA GLU A 77 10.50 2.71 21.92
C GLU A 77 11.07 2.86 20.50
N ILE A 78 10.22 2.83 19.45
CA ILE A 78 10.71 3.02 18.08
C ILE A 78 11.17 4.46 17.92
N SER A 79 12.47 4.65 17.71
CA SER A 79 13.04 5.96 17.43
C SER A 79 12.48 6.50 16.11
N ARG A 80 12.37 7.84 15.98
CA ARG A 80 11.90 8.49 14.74
C ARG A 80 12.70 8.08 13.48
N ALA A 81 13.95 7.65 13.67
CA ALA A 81 14.83 7.19 12.59
C ALA A 81 14.51 5.76 12.12
N ASP A 82 13.94 4.93 12.99
CA ASP A 82 13.65 3.51 12.70
C ASP A 82 12.24 3.30 12.14
N LEU A 83 11.40 4.34 12.12
CA LEU A 83 10.04 4.25 11.58
C LEU A 83 10.06 4.26 10.05
N PRO A 84 9.36 3.32 9.40
CA PRO A 84 9.27 3.28 7.95
C PRO A 84 8.62 4.57 7.46
N GLN A 85 9.33 5.29 6.59
CA GLN A 85 8.85 6.50 5.92
C GLN A 85 7.83 6.18 4.81
N ASP A 86 7.48 4.91 4.66
CA ASP A 86 6.69 4.38 3.57
C ASP A 86 5.65 3.45 4.18
N ILE A 87 4.40 3.87 4.13
CA ILE A 87 3.25 3.00 4.33
C ILE A 87 2.68 2.81 2.93
N GLY A 88 2.40 1.58 2.52
CA GLY A 88 1.82 1.31 1.21
C GLY A 88 0.58 2.17 0.92
N LEU A 89 0.12 2.19 -0.33
CA LEU A 89 -1.10 2.91 -0.69
C LEU A 89 -2.24 2.52 0.25
N LEU A 90 -2.90 3.52 0.85
CA LEU A 90 -3.91 3.27 1.87
C LEU A 90 -5.01 2.36 1.29
N PRO A 91 -5.42 1.31 2.01
CA PRO A 91 -6.41 0.37 1.52
C PRO A 91 -7.74 1.07 1.20
N GLY A 92 -8.39 0.62 0.12
CA GLY A 92 -9.63 1.21 -0.37
C GLY A 92 -9.49 2.60 -0.97
N THR A 93 -8.28 3.01 -1.38
CA THR A 93 -8.07 4.23 -2.16
C THR A 93 -8.62 4.04 -3.57
N PHE A 94 -9.75 4.68 -3.86
CA PHE A 94 -10.32 4.67 -5.21
C PHE A 94 -9.62 5.72 -6.09
N ILE A 95 -9.05 5.29 -7.21
CA ILE A 95 -8.37 6.16 -8.17
C ILE A 95 -9.18 6.16 -9.45
N ARG A 96 -9.92 7.26 -9.68
CA ARG A 96 -10.80 7.36 -10.84
C ARG A 96 -9.99 7.31 -12.16
N PRO A 97 -10.24 6.34 -13.06
CA PRO A 97 -9.60 6.30 -14.37
C PRO A 97 -9.98 7.48 -15.27
N LEU A 98 -9.29 7.63 -16.41
CA LEU A 98 -9.68 8.59 -17.41
C LEU A 98 -11.02 8.19 -18.02
N TRP A 99 -11.71 9.16 -18.60
CA TRP A 99 -13.00 8.90 -19.24
C TRP A 99 -12.91 7.89 -20.39
N ARG A 100 -11.76 7.81 -21.07
CA ARG A 100 -11.45 6.85 -22.14
C ARG A 100 -11.27 5.42 -21.63
N ASP A 101 -10.78 5.26 -20.40
CA ASP A 101 -10.48 3.96 -19.79
C ASP A 101 -11.64 3.46 -18.91
N MET A 102 -12.72 4.24 -18.82
CA MET A 102 -13.93 3.81 -18.14
C MET A 102 -14.82 2.97 -19.08
N PRO A 103 -15.61 2.03 -18.52
CA PRO A 103 -16.53 1.22 -19.28
C PRO A 103 -17.52 2.09 -20.05
N SER A 104 -17.87 1.59 -21.23
CA SER A 104 -18.81 2.24 -22.12
C SER A 104 -20.17 2.37 -21.45
N LEU A 105 -20.78 3.56 -21.59
CA LEU A 105 -22.11 3.85 -21.07
C LEU A 105 -23.20 2.94 -21.66
N PHE A 106 -22.99 2.42 -22.86
CA PHE A 106 -23.98 1.62 -23.57
C PHE A 106 -23.77 0.12 -23.40
N ALA A 107 -22.51 -0.35 -23.38
CA ALA A 107 -22.22 -1.78 -23.26
C ALA A 107 -22.26 -2.28 -21.81
N GLN A 108 -21.79 -1.47 -20.86
CA GLN A 108 -21.64 -1.85 -19.45
C GLN A 108 -22.14 -0.72 -18.51
N PRO A 109 -23.43 -0.32 -18.60
CA PRO A 109 -23.97 0.80 -17.83
C PRO A 109 -23.91 0.57 -16.32
N GLN A 110 -24.14 -0.66 -15.85
CA GLN A 110 -24.13 -0.99 -14.42
C GLN A 110 -22.74 -0.81 -13.79
N GLU A 111 -21.70 -1.31 -14.45
CA GLU A 111 -20.31 -1.17 -14.01
C GLU A 111 -19.87 0.30 -14.02
N ARG A 112 -20.31 1.04 -15.04
CA ARG A 112 -20.04 2.48 -15.14
C ARG A 112 -20.68 3.26 -14.01
N LEU A 113 -21.97 3.04 -13.76
CA LEU A 113 -22.71 3.67 -12.66
C LEU A 113 -22.10 3.29 -11.30
N ARG A 114 -21.69 2.03 -11.13
CA ARG A 114 -21.00 1.58 -9.91
C ARG A 114 -19.69 2.31 -9.67
N MET A 115 -18.87 2.52 -10.71
CA MET A 115 -17.63 3.29 -10.58
C MET A 115 -17.88 4.76 -10.25
N GLU A 116 -18.84 5.39 -10.92
CA GLU A 116 -19.19 6.78 -10.65
C GLU A 116 -19.78 6.94 -9.24
N TRP A 117 -20.60 5.98 -8.80
CA TRP A 117 -21.11 5.94 -7.42
C TRP A 117 -19.99 5.77 -6.40
N LEU A 118 -19.06 4.83 -6.64
CA LEU A 118 -17.90 4.63 -5.77
C LEU A 118 -17.00 5.86 -5.73
N TRP A 119 -16.83 6.56 -6.86
CA TRP A 119 -16.09 7.82 -6.90
C TRP A 119 -16.72 8.88 -6.00
N ILE A 120 -18.04 9.09 -6.12
CA ILE A 120 -18.78 10.07 -5.30
C ILE A 120 -18.72 9.67 -3.83
N LYS A 121 -19.05 8.41 -3.52
CA LYS A 121 -19.03 7.86 -2.16
C LYS A 121 -17.65 7.96 -1.53
N SER A 122 -16.60 7.56 -2.25
CA SER A 122 -15.22 7.65 -1.77
C SER A 122 -14.82 9.10 -1.56
N GLY A 123 -15.14 9.99 -2.50
CA GLY A 123 -14.88 11.43 -2.37
C GLY A 123 -15.49 12.02 -1.09
N PHE A 124 -16.74 11.67 -0.80
CA PHE A 124 -17.44 12.12 0.41
C PHE A 124 -16.83 11.51 1.69
N GLN A 125 -16.60 10.19 1.72
CA GLN A 125 -15.99 9.50 2.85
C GLN A 125 -14.57 10.03 3.15
N ASN A 126 -13.78 10.27 2.12
CA ASN A 126 -12.43 10.82 2.21
C ASN A 126 -12.47 12.25 2.77
N PHE A 127 -13.42 13.08 2.31
CA PHE A 127 -13.59 14.44 2.81
C PHE A 127 -14.01 14.46 4.30
N LEU A 128 -15.00 13.65 4.69
CA LEU A 128 -15.40 13.52 6.09
C LEU A 128 -14.28 12.94 6.95
N GLY A 129 -13.56 11.94 6.46
CA GLY A 129 -12.42 11.34 7.16
C GLY A 129 -11.30 12.34 7.38
N LEU A 130 -11.01 13.19 6.38
CA LEU A 130 -10.05 14.29 6.52
C LEU A 130 -10.50 15.33 7.54
N LEU A 131 -11.78 15.73 7.52
CA LEU A 131 -12.34 16.64 8.52
C LEU A 131 -12.25 16.06 9.93
N ALA A 132 -12.65 14.80 10.11
CA ALA A 132 -12.53 14.09 11.37
C ALA A 132 -11.07 14.04 11.83
N TYR A 133 -10.14 13.70 10.94
CA TYR A 133 -8.71 13.65 11.24
C TYR A 133 -8.13 15.00 11.66
N CYS A 134 -8.45 16.08 10.94
CA CYS A 134 -7.87 17.41 11.17
C CYS A 134 -8.58 18.25 12.23
N LYS A 135 -9.87 18.01 12.50
CA LYS A 135 -10.67 18.84 13.42
C LYS A 135 -11.09 18.10 14.69
N TRP A 136 -11.37 16.80 14.62
CA TRP A 136 -11.87 16.04 15.78
C TRP A 136 -10.76 15.26 16.46
N LEU A 137 -10.01 14.46 15.70
CA LEU A 137 -8.97 13.56 16.22
C LEU A 137 -7.69 14.31 16.57
N ASN A 138 -7.22 15.20 15.68
CA ASN A 138 -6.03 16.02 15.90
C ASN A 138 -6.42 17.50 15.85
N LYS A 139 -6.92 18.05 16.96
CA LYS A 139 -7.36 19.45 17.05
C LYS A 139 -6.25 20.40 16.59
N GLY A 140 -6.63 21.38 15.75
CA GLY A 140 -5.73 22.46 15.30
C GLY A 140 -4.96 22.20 14.00
N LEU A 141 -5.20 21.07 13.31
CA LEU A 141 -4.53 20.82 12.03
C LEU A 141 -5.17 21.59 10.86
N PRO A 142 -4.36 22.24 10.00
CA PRO A 142 -4.85 22.85 8.77
C PRO A 142 -5.17 21.78 7.71
N LEU A 143 -6.29 21.95 7.00
CA LEU A 143 -6.71 21.03 5.94
C LEU A 143 -5.82 21.11 4.69
N ARG A 144 -5.15 22.24 4.44
CA ARG A 144 -4.19 22.45 3.32
C ARG A 144 -4.71 21.99 1.94
N LEU A 145 -6.01 22.18 1.67
CA LEU A 145 -6.67 21.64 0.47
C LEU A 145 -6.15 22.24 -0.85
N LYS A 146 -5.68 23.49 -0.82
CA LYS A 146 -5.11 24.18 -1.98
C LYS A 146 -3.62 23.86 -2.14
N GLU A 147 -2.88 23.88 -1.04
CA GLU A 147 -1.43 23.64 -0.98
C GLU A 147 -1.06 22.25 -1.51
N ARG A 148 -1.82 21.19 -1.16
CA ARG A 148 -1.53 19.81 -1.59
C ARG A 148 -1.35 19.67 -3.11
N ARG A 149 -2.06 20.48 -3.91
CA ARG A 149 -1.94 20.45 -5.37
C ARG A 149 -0.64 21.10 -5.85
N GLN A 150 -0.25 22.23 -5.24
CA GLN A 150 1.00 22.92 -5.58
C GLN A 150 2.19 22.07 -5.16
N VAL A 151 2.17 21.57 -3.93
CA VAL A 151 3.22 20.68 -3.42
C VAL A 151 3.39 19.43 -4.29
N ALA A 152 2.29 18.79 -4.72
CA ALA A 152 2.39 17.64 -5.62
C ALA A 152 3.04 17.97 -6.97
N ARG A 153 2.73 19.16 -7.50
CA ARG A 153 3.30 19.66 -8.76
C ARG A 153 4.80 19.91 -8.61
N ASP A 154 5.20 20.56 -7.54
CA ASP A 154 6.59 20.95 -7.29
C ASP A 154 7.45 19.70 -7.02
N LEU A 155 6.97 18.78 -6.16
CA LEU A 155 7.63 17.51 -5.89
C LEU A 155 7.78 16.63 -7.14
N HIS A 156 6.77 16.62 -8.03
CA HIS A 156 6.84 15.89 -9.30
C HIS A 156 7.97 16.41 -10.19
N GLN A 157 8.08 17.74 -10.32
CA GLN A 157 9.13 18.36 -11.10
C GLN A 157 10.51 18.12 -10.48
N GLU A 158 10.65 18.36 -9.17
CA GLU A 158 11.91 18.18 -8.44
C GLU A 158 12.41 16.72 -8.52
N MET A 159 11.50 15.75 -8.34
CA MET A 159 11.81 14.33 -8.46
C MET A 159 12.34 13.96 -9.84
N TYR A 160 11.65 14.33 -10.92
CA TYR A 160 12.09 13.95 -12.27
C TYR A 160 13.34 14.71 -12.72
N SER A 161 13.48 15.99 -12.35
CA SER A 161 14.69 16.76 -12.60
C SER A 161 15.90 16.18 -11.87
N ALA A 162 15.77 15.85 -10.58
CA ALA A 162 16.83 15.19 -9.81
C ALA A 162 17.16 13.79 -10.37
N PHE A 163 16.16 13.04 -10.81
CA PHE A 163 16.36 11.74 -11.45
C PHE A 163 17.13 11.85 -12.77
N ALA A 164 16.81 12.82 -13.63
CA ALA A 164 17.54 13.05 -14.87
C ALA A 164 18.99 13.47 -14.60
N ALA A 165 19.20 14.40 -13.67
CA ALA A 165 20.52 14.87 -13.24
C ALA A 165 21.36 13.79 -12.52
N GLY A 166 20.73 12.72 -12.00
CA GLY A 166 21.43 11.70 -11.22
C GLY A 166 21.71 12.10 -9.77
N GLU A 167 20.99 13.09 -9.23
CA GLU A 167 21.21 13.62 -7.90
C GLU A 167 20.54 12.79 -6.80
N VAL A 168 21.31 11.88 -6.21
CA VAL A 168 20.82 10.93 -5.20
C VAL A 168 20.34 11.61 -3.91
N HIS A 169 20.98 12.71 -3.50
CA HIS A 169 20.67 13.40 -2.25
C HIS A 169 19.28 14.06 -2.28
N THR A 170 18.96 14.75 -3.38
CA THR A 170 17.64 15.35 -3.60
C THR A 170 16.55 14.29 -3.66
N LEU A 171 16.80 13.16 -4.35
CA LEU A 171 15.83 12.06 -4.42
C LEU A 171 15.46 11.50 -3.05
N ARG A 172 16.42 11.30 -2.13
CA ARG A 172 16.14 10.82 -0.77
C ARG A 172 15.33 11.80 0.09
N LYS A 173 15.41 13.10 -0.22
CA LYS A 173 14.65 14.15 0.48
C LYS A 173 13.23 14.26 -0.06
N VAL A 174 13.08 14.22 -1.38
CA VAL A 174 11.81 14.41 -2.12
C VAL A 174 10.95 13.16 -2.09
N CYS A 175 11.57 11.98 -2.19
CA CYS A 175 10.86 10.71 -2.28
C CYS A 175 10.84 9.97 -0.93
N CYS A 176 9.84 9.12 -0.78
CA CYS A 176 9.78 8.03 0.17
C CYS A 176 10.90 7.00 -0.10
N THR A 177 11.29 6.21 0.90
CA THR A 177 12.49 5.36 0.85
C THR A 177 12.41 4.30 -0.24
N GLY A 178 11.25 3.68 -0.46
CA GLY A 178 11.00 2.69 -1.49
C GLY A 178 11.22 3.25 -2.88
N LEU A 179 10.56 4.37 -3.21
CA LEU A 179 10.73 5.04 -4.51
C LEU A 179 12.15 5.58 -4.69
N ALA A 180 12.74 6.18 -3.66
CA ALA A 180 14.11 6.67 -3.71
C ALA A 180 15.09 5.54 -4.06
N ASN A 181 14.97 4.39 -3.40
CA ASN A 181 15.82 3.23 -3.66
C ASN A 181 15.65 2.68 -5.09
N GLU A 182 14.42 2.63 -5.61
CA GLU A 182 14.14 2.22 -6.99
C GLU A 182 14.80 3.18 -8.01
N LEU A 183 14.62 4.49 -7.82
CA LEU A 183 15.19 5.51 -8.70
C LEU A 183 16.73 5.52 -8.62
N MET A 184 17.29 5.37 -7.42
CA MET A 184 18.74 5.25 -7.23
C MET A 184 19.29 4.00 -7.91
N SER A 185 18.65 2.84 -7.75
CA SER A 185 19.05 1.62 -8.45
C SER A 185 19.06 1.84 -9.95
N ARG A 186 18.01 2.47 -10.50
CA ARG A 186 17.97 2.85 -11.91
C ARG A 186 19.06 3.82 -12.31
N ILE A 187 19.52 4.72 -11.45
CA ILE A 187 20.66 5.60 -11.73
C ILE A 187 21.94 4.76 -11.80
N THR A 188 22.17 3.86 -10.85
CA THR A 188 23.37 3.00 -10.82
C THR A 188 23.46 2.02 -11.99
N THR A 189 22.32 1.59 -12.54
CA THR A 189 22.28 0.70 -13.72
C THR A 189 22.42 1.46 -15.05
N ARG A 190 22.48 2.79 -15.04
CA ARG A 190 22.69 3.55 -16.29
C ARG A 190 24.11 3.29 -16.81
N PRO A 191 24.27 3.11 -18.12
CA PRO A 191 25.60 3.15 -18.72
C PRO A 191 26.16 4.57 -18.57
N GLU A 192 27.42 4.68 -18.14
CA GLU A 192 28.11 5.96 -17.90
C GLU A 192 28.22 6.82 -19.17
N ASP A 193 28.16 6.19 -20.33
CA ASP A 193 28.23 6.83 -21.65
C ASP A 193 26.92 7.52 -22.08
N LYS A 194 25.82 7.34 -21.32
CA LYS A 194 24.50 7.91 -21.69
C LYS A 194 24.00 8.91 -20.66
N GLN A 195 23.85 10.15 -21.09
CA GLN A 195 23.16 11.18 -20.33
C GLN A 195 21.66 11.15 -20.65
N ILE A 196 20.83 11.20 -19.61
CA ILE A 196 19.38 11.30 -19.73
C ILE A 196 18.97 12.73 -19.38
N THR A 197 18.23 13.37 -20.27
CA THR A 197 17.64 14.69 -20.01
C THR A 197 16.13 14.55 -19.88
N TRP A 198 15.55 15.29 -18.95
CA TRP A 198 14.10 15.41 -18.79
C TRP A 198 13.75 16.88 -18.66
N ALA A 199 12.75 17.31 -19.41
CA ALA A 199 12.17 18.63 -19.26
C ALA A 199 10.64 18.56 -19.28
N LEU A 200 10.07 19.42 -18.45
CA LEU A 200 8.63 19.61 -18.38
C LEU A 200 8.25 20.81 -19.26
N GLU A 201 7.68 20.52 -20.42
CA GLU A 201 7.30 21.55 -21.38
C GLU A 201 6.10 22.37 -20.88
N LYS A 202 5.00 21.68 -20.58
CA LYS A 202 3.77 22.31 -20.09
C LYS A 202 2.83 21.33 -19.43
N TYR A 203 1.99 21.85 -18.55
CA TYR A 203 0.82 21.12 -18.06
C TYR A 203 -0.34 21.23 -19.05
N LEU A 204 -0.91 20.10 -19.43
CA LEU A 204 -2.03 20.01 -20.35
C LEU A 204 -3.33 20.34 -19.61
N ARG A 205 -3.96 21.47 -19.96
CA ARG A 205 -5.19 21.96 -19.34
C ARG A 205 -6.41 21.25 -19.94
N THR A 206 -6.67 20.04 -19.48
CA THR A 206 -7.83 19.25 -19.94
C THR A 206 -9.01 19.36 -18.97
N PRO A 207 -10.26 19.10 -19.42
CA PRO A 207 -11.42 19.01 -18.52
C PRO A 207 -11.23 17.95 -17.43
N GLY A 208 -10.48 16.88 -17.75
CA GLY A 208 -10.10 15.85 -16.79
C GLY A 208 -9.36 16.41 -15.57
N THR A 209 -8.55 17.47 -15.73
CA THR A 209 -7.80 18.12 -14.65
C THR A 209 -8.33 19.49 -14.24
N PHE A 210 -9.62 19.75 -14.49
CA PHE A 210 -10.25 21.05 -14.25
C PHE A 210 -9.46 22.23 -14.85
N PHE A 211 -8.91 22.02 -16.06
CA PHE A 211 -8.11 23.01 -16.78
C PHE A 211 -6.86 23.52 -16.05
N THR A 212 -6.43 22.82 -14.99
CA THR A 212 -5.20 23.18 -14.25
C THR A 212 -4.01 22.28 -14.56
N GLY A 213 -4.26 21.14 -15.24
CA GLY A 213 -3.24 20.13 -15.52
C GLY A 213 -2.91 19.23 -14.34
N VAL A 214 -3.37 19.58 -13.13
CA VAL A 214 -3.12 18.83 -11.89
C VAL A 214 -4.42 18.72 -11.10
N ARG A 215 -4.93 17.51 -10.87
CA ARG A 215 -6.17 17.28 -10.13
C ARG A 215 -5.97 16.28 -9.00
N VAL A 216 -6.41 16.65 -7.81
CA VAL A 216 -6.51 15.71 -6.69
C VAL A 216 -7.65 14.73 -6.97
N VAL A 217 -7.32 13.45 -6.99
CA VAL A 217 -8.25 12.34 -7.23
C VAL A 217 -8.75 11.77 -5.91
N SER A 218 -7.86 11.60 -4.94
CA SER A 218 -8.16 11.09 -3.60
C SER A 218 -7.30 11.80 -2.56
N ASP A 219 -7.84 12.06 -1.37
CA ASP A 219 -7.11 12.60 -0.22
C ASP A 219 -7.60 11.88 1.04
N ARG A 220 -6.75 11.02 1.58
CA ARG A 220 -7.07 10.14 2.70
C ARG A 220 -6.12 10.42 3.84
N ALA A 221 -6.66 10.50 5.04
CA ALA A 221 -5.89 10.63 6.27
C ALA A 221 -6.36 9.58 7.27
N THR A 222 -5.42 8.86 7.86
CA THR A 222 -5.68 7.80 8.84
C THR A 222 -4.70 7.93 9.99
N GLN A 223 -5.18 7.68 11.22
CA GLN A 223 -4.29 7.50 12.35
C GLN A 223 -3.65 6.13 12.30
N ILE A 224 -2.41 6.04 12.76
CA ILE A 224 -1.71 4.76 12.86
C ILE A 224 -2.16 4.14 14.19
N PRO A 225 -2.82 2.96 14.15
CA PRO A 225 -3.15 2.25 15.38
C PRO A 225 -1.88 2.03 16.20
N GLU A 226 -2.01 2.01 17.53
CA GLU A 226 -0.90 1.85 18.49
C GLU A 226 -0.07 3.10 18.80
N LEU A 227 -0.03 4.12 17.92
CA LEU A 227 0.75 5.34 18.15
C LEU A 227 -0.14 6.58 18.33
N PRO A 228 -0.23 7.16 19.54
CA PRO A 228 -1.07 8.33 19.78
C PRO A 228 -0.54 9.54 19.01
N ASN A 229 -1.47 10.41 18.57
CA ASN A 229 -1.17 11.63 17.80
C ASN A 229 -0.34 11.41 16.54
N SER A 230 -0.34 10.17 16.03
CA SER A 230 0.43 9.75 14.86
C SER A 230 -0.50 9.31 13.76
N GLY A 231 -0.11 9.60 12.53
CA GLY A 231 -0.97 9.35 11.38
C GLY A 231 -0.26 9.60 10.07
N VAL A 232 -0.94 9.20 9.02
CA VAL A 232 -0.50 9.34 7.64
C VAL A 232 -1.60 10.01 6.85
N ARG A 233 -1.21 10.96 6.00
CA ARG A 233 -2.06 11.53 4.97
C ARG A 233 -1.47 11.24 3.62
N GLN A 234 -2.25 10.60 2.75
CA GLN A 234 -1.89 10.33 1.37
C GLN A 234 -2.84 11.05 0.42
N VAL A 235 -2.27 11.70 -0.59
CA VAL A 235 -3.01 12.41 -1.63
C VAL A 235 -2.61 11.84 -2.97
N VAL A 236 -3.59 11.31 -3.70
CA VAL A 236 -3.42 10.86 -5.07
C VAL A 236 -3.75 12.01 -6.00
N VAL A 237 -2.80 12.37 -6.84
CA VAL A 237 -2.89 13.50 -7.77
C VAL A 237 -2.68 13.01 -9.19
N ARG A 238 -3.62 13.34 -10.07
CA ARG A 238 -3.49 13.15 -11.51
C ARG A 238 -2.79 14.35 -12.12
N ILE A 239 -1.68 14.11 -12.81
CA ILE A 239 -0.93 15.11 -13.56
C ILE A 239 -1.03 14.79 -15.05
N THR A 240 -1.49 15.75 -15.84
CA THR A 240 -1.51 15.67 -17.30
C THR A 240 -0.53 16.71 -17.84
N SER A 241 0.55 16.28 -18.48
CA SER A 241 1.65 17.15 -18.91
C SER A 241 2.26 16.68 -20.23
N ARG A 242 2.80 17.62 -21.00
CA ARG A 242 3.74 17.35 -22.09
C ARG A 242 5.15 17.36 -21.51
N GLN A 243 5.87 16.26 -21.70
CA GLN A 243 7.22 16.07 -21.20
C GLN A 243 8.15 15.74 -22.38
N SER A 244 9.39 16.18 -22.32
CA SER A 244 10.44 15.82 -23.26
C SER A 244 11.47 14.97 -22.54
N LYS A 245 11.87 13.86 -23.20
CA LYS A 245 12.92 12.97 -22.73
C LYS A 245 13.97 12.80 -23.81
N GLY A 246 15.20 13.17 -23.50
CA GLY A 246 16.36 12.97 -24.34
C GLY A 246 17.25 11.87 -23.78
N THR A 247 17.96 11.19 -24.67
CA THR A 247 19.07 10.30 -24.31
C THR A 247 20.18 10.59 -25.30
N GLY A 248 21.34 11.02 -24.80
CA GLY A 248 22.49 11.38 -25.62
C GLY A 248 23.77 10.79 -25.05
N SER A 249 24.84 10.87 -25.83
CA SER A 249 26.16 10.47 -25.33
C SER A 249 26.68 11.50 -24.34
N THR A 250 27.46 11.08 -23.35
CA THR A 250 28.11 11.98 -22.37
C THR A 250 29.01 13.04 -23.01
N ASN A 251 29.48 12.81 -24.25
CA ASN A 251 30.28 13.76 -25.01
C ASN A 251 29.46 14.79 -25.81
N GLU A 252 28.14 14.63 -25.90
CA GLU A 252 27.26 15.59 -26.55
C GLU A 252 26.82 16.67 -25.56
N ASP A 253 26.86 17.94 -25.98
CA ASP A 253 26.36 19.05 -25.17
C ASP A 253 24.92 18.78 -24.71
N THR A 254 24.63 19.05 -23.44
CA THR A 254 23.30 18.80 -22.84
C THR A 254 22.18 19.53 -23.60
N ALA A 255 22.50 20.65 -24.25
CA ALA A 255 21.59 21.39 -25.13
C ALA A 255 21.30 20.65 -26.46
N ALA A 256 22.29 19.97 -27.05
CA ALA A 256 22.11 19.15 -28.25
C ALA A 256 21.28 17.90 -27.94
N VAL A 257 21.48 17.29 -26.77
CA VAL A 257 20.67 16.15 -26.29
C VAL A 257 19.22 16.58 -26.04
N ALA A 258 19.01 17.79 -25.52
CA ALA A 258 17.67 18.37 -25.34
C ALA A 258 16.98 18.69 -26.68
N ALA A 259 17.71 19.10 -27.71
CA ALA A 259 17.16 19.36 -29.03
C ALA A 259 16.61 18.10 -29.72
N ASN A 260 17.21 16.93 -29.46
CA ASN A 260 16.74 15.63 -29.96
C ASN A 260 15.70 14.96 -29.04
N ALA A 261 15.22 15.64 -28.00
CA ALA A 261 14.33 15.04 -27.02
C ALA A 261 12.94 14.76 -27.62
N LYS A 262 12.47 13.52 -27.44
CA LYS A 262 11.13 13.14 -27.88
C LYS A 262 10.11 13.74 -26.92
N GLN A 263 9.22 14.58 -27.46
CA GLN A 263 8.07 15.09 -26.72
C GLN A 263 6.93 14.07 -26.68
N GLN A 264 6.36 13.88 -25.49
CA GLN A 264 5.23 12.99 -25.27
C GLN A 264 4.22 13.62 -24.30
N ASP A 265 2.93 13.45 -24.62
CA ASP A 265 1.85 13.79 -23.71
C ASP A 265 1.63 12.62 -22.74
N CYS A 266 1.82 12.88 -21.44
CA CYS A 266 1.77 11.90 -20.37
C CYS A 266 0.62 12.20 -19.40
N THR A 267 -0.05 11.15 -18.92
CA THR A 267 -0.98 11.24 -17.78
C THR A 267 -0.52 10.29 -16.69
N GLU A 268 -0.11 10.84 -15.55
CA GLU A 268 0.47 10.10 -14.44
C GLU A 268 -0.39 10.30 -13.19
N TYR A 269 -0.45 9.28 -12.34
CA TYR A 269 -1.08 9.37 -11.02
C TYR A 269 0.01 9.22 -9.98
N ILE A 270 0.27 10.30 -9.25
CA ILE A 270 1.33 10.36 -8.25
C ILE A 270 0.69 10.43 -6.88
N VAL A 271 1.25 9.65 -5.96
CA VAL A 271 0.85 9.65 -4.57
C VAL A 271 1.88 10.44 -3.79
N ILE A 272 1.43 11.52 -3.14
CA ILE A 272 2.23 12.22 -2.15
C ILE A 272 1.76 11.86 -0.75
N GLN A 273 2.70 11.78 0.17
CA GLN A 273 2.46 11.34 1.54
C GLN A 273 3.04 12.33 2.52
N LYS A 274 2.32 12.55 3.62
CA LYS A 274 2.76 13.33 4.77
C LYS A 274 2.56 12.49 6.03
N PHE A 275 3.61 12.34 6.82
CA PHE A 275 3.51 11.72 8.13
C PHE A 275 3.27 12.75 9.21
N ARG A 276 2.62 12.28 10.27
CA ARG A 276 2.57 12.94 11.56
C ARG A 276 3.03 11.93 12.60
N TRP A 277 4.06 12.30 13.35
CA TRP A 277 4.59 11.47 14.43
C TRP A 277 4.48 12.24 15.74
N THR A 278 3.81 11.63 16.73
CA THR A 278 3.68 12.18 18.09
C THR A 278 3.30 13.66 18.12
N GLY A 279 2.43 14.08 17.20
CA GLY A 279 1.96 15.47 17.06
C GLY A 279 2.74 16.34 16.06
N GLN A 280 3.94 15.95 15.65
CA GLN A 280 4.78 16.69 14.71
C GLN A 280 4.55 16.23 13.27
N GLU A 281 4.23 17.17 12.36
CA GLU A 281 4.10 16.87 10.93
C GLU A 281 5.48 16.84 10.24
N THR A 282 5.71 15.87 9.36
CA THR A 282 6.86 15.84 8.45
C THR A 282 6.56 16.64 7.18
N ASP A 283 7.58 16.83 6.33
CA ASP A 283 7.36 17.35 4.98
C ASP A 283 6.61 16.35 4.10
N TRP A 284 6.02 16.87 3.03
CA TRP A 284 5.44 16.05 1.98
C TRP A 284 6.53 15.39 1.16
N ARG A 285 6.32 14.13 0.82
CA ARG A 285 7.21 13.36 -0.05
C ARG A 285 6.44 12.57 -1.09
N VAL A 286 7.08 12.24 -2.20
CA VAL A 286 6.51 11.38 -3.22
C VAL A 286 6.61 9.93 -2.76
N TRP A 287 5.47 9.30 -2.52
CA TRP A 287 5.41 7.87 -2.19
C TRP A 287 5.72 7.01 -3.41
N GLY A 288 5.12 7.35 -4.55
CA GLY A 288 5.22 6.53 -5.77
C GLY A 288 4.13 6.85 -6.77
N HIS A 289 4.09 6.02 -7.81
CA HIS A 289 3.07 6.07 -8.85
C HIS A 289 1.93 5.11 -8.48
N ALA A 290 0.72 5.44 -8.91
CA ALA A 290 -0.44 4.59 -8.70
C ALA A 290 -1.13 4.27 -10.04
N THR A 291 -1.75 3.10 -10.10
CA THR A 291 -2.58 2.71 -11.23
C THR A 291 -4.03 3.15 -10.98
N PRO A 292 -4.76 3.56 -12.03
CA PRO A 292 -6.20 3.76 -11.92
C PRO A 292 -6.92 2.48 -11.53
N THR A 293 -8.00 2.61 -10.77
CA THR A 293 -8.86 1.49 -10.39
C THR A 293 -9.58 0.95 -11.63
N THR A 294 -9.48 -0.36 -11.85
CA THR A 294 -10.13 -1.07 -12.95
C THR A 294 -11.49 -1.64 -12.53
N VAL A 295 -12.29 -2.10 -13.49
CA VAL A 295 -13.58 -2.77 -13.22
C VAL A 295 -13.39 -4.03 -12.38
N GLU A 296 -12.31 -4.78 -12.64
CA GLU A 296 -11.99 -6.04 -11.96
C GLU A 296 -11.76 -5.82 -10.45
N GLU A 297 -11.09 -4.72 -10.10
CA GLU A 297 -10.82 -4.34 -8.71
C GLU A 297 -12.09 -4.02 -7.92
N LEU A 298 -13.22 -3.71 -8.58
CA LEU A 298 -14.49 -3.45 -7.89
C LEU A 298 -14.99 -4.67 -7.11
N SER A 299 -14.61 -5.88 -7.54
CA SER A 299 -14.95 -7.13 -6.86
C SER A 299 -14.16 -7.35 -5.56
N SER A 300 -13.07 -6.60 -5.35
CA SER A 300 -12.25 -6.74 -4.16
C SER A 300 -13.04 -6.39 -2.88
N PRO A 301 -12.69 -6.97 -1.72
CA PRO A 301 -13.36 -6.68 -0.44
C PRO A 301 -13.39 -5.19 -0.08
N PHE A 302 -12.43 -4.42 -0.58
CA PHE A 302 -12.36 -2.97 -0.38
C PHE A 302 -13.53 -2.22 -1.02
N PHE A 303 -14.05 -2.71 -2.16
CA PHE A 303 -15.07 -2.01 -2.97
C PHE A 303 -16.36 -2.81 -3.19
N ALA A 304 -16.39 -4.09 -2.82
CA ALA A 304 -17.55 -4.96 -2.97
C ALA A 304 -18.79 -4.39 -2.24
N PRO A 305 -19.98 -4.31 -2.84
CA PRO A 305 -21.21 -3.92 -2.15
C PRO A 305 -21.68 -5.04 -1.20
N GLY A 306 -22.47 -4.69 -0.20
CA GLY A 306 -23.13 -5.68 0.69
C GLY A 306 -22.27 -6.28 1.80
N VAL A 307 -20.94 -6.16 1.74
CA VAL A 307 -20.05 -6.66 2.81
C VAL A 307 -20.05 -5.70 4.00
N SER A 308 -20.29 -6.21 5.20
CA SER A 308 -20.24 -5.45 6.46
C SER A 308 -18.81 -4.96 6.76
N LEU A 309 -18.67 -3.93 7.61
CA LEU A 309 -17.33 -3.42 7.95
C LEU A 309 -16.47 -4.48 8.65
N ALA A 310 -17.08 -5.32 9.49
CA ALA A 310 -16.39 -6.41 10.18
C ALA A 310 -15.86 -7.45 9.20
N GLU A 311 -16.70 -7.94 8.29
CA GLU A 311 -16.30 -8.90 7.24
C GLU A 311 -15.25 -8.31 6.31
N ARG A 312 -15.32 -7.01 5.99
CA ARG A 312 -14.26 -6.32 5.23
C ARG A 312 -12.95 -6.34 5.99
N MET A 313 -12.95 -6.00 7.28
CA MET A 313 -11.73 -6.00 8.09
C MET A 313 -11.13 -7.40 8.20
N GLU A 314 -11.96 -8.43 8.30
CA GLU A 314 -11.51 -9.82 8.30
C GLU A 314 -10.90 -10.25 6.95
N ALA A 315 -11.57 -9.95 5.84
CA ALA A 315 -11.05 -10.20 4.49
C ALA A 315 -9.73 -9.44 4.22
N ILE A 316 -9.62 -8.23 4.77
CA ILE A 316 -8.41 -7.41 4.67
C ILE A 316 -7.28 -8.01 5.53
N LYS A 317 -7.61 -8.48 6.74
CA LYS A 317 -6.65 -9.13 7.63
C LYS A 317 -6.17 -10.45 7.06
N SER A 318 -7.03 -11.25 6.45
CA SER A 318 -6.63 -12.50 5.79
C SER A 318 -5.75 -12.25 4.57
N GLN A 319 -6.03 -11.19 3.80
CA GLN A 319 -5.21 -10.79 2.66
C GLN A 319 -3.84 -10.22 3.09
N MET A 320 -3.76 -9.52 4.22
CA MET A 320 -2.50 -8.98 4.75
C MET A 320 -1.68 -9.99 5.59
N GLY A 321 -2.33 -10.94 6.26
CA GLY A 321 -1.70 -11.97 7.09
C GLY A 321 -1.28 -13.22 6.32
N GLY A 322 -1.57 -13.29 5.02
CA GLY A 322 -1.14 -14.37 4.13
C GLY A 322 0.27 -14.17 3.60
N LYS A 323 1.27 -14.20 4.49
CA LYS A 323 2.67 -14.58 4.21
C LYS A 323 3.31 -15.13 5.49
#